data_AF-A0A7Z9JH92-F1
#
_entry.id   AF-A0A7Z9JH92-F1
#
_cell.length_a   1.000
_cell.length_b   1.000
_cell.length_c   1.000
_cell.angle_alpha   90.00
_cell.angle_beta   90.00
_cell.angle_gamma   90.00
#
_symmetry.space_group_name_H-M   'P 1'
#
loop_
_entity.id
_entity.type
_entity.pdbx_description
1 polymer ?
#
loop_
_entity_poly.entity_id
_entity_poly.type
_entity_poly.pdbx_seq_one_letter_code
_entity_poly.pdbx_strand_id
1 'polypeptide(L)'
;MAKSKFLKWQDKNGDNLIDVCEVDLGRPEEKICLDCIPNPRALVPKWRKRRLSNPLLNGKLCKYQITNVTVRTDTGTGPSDSPDKAKEKLDEIYEEHAKETVEALLNYYDKDTSSESVNKILEVLEYTDYDLEPQPLSHLKLLYSVPFSDLNNIDPAATEEEEEPEGEDTVTTYIPSNLIPNMIRVRKGLNLYSSNLKVYRALEGKNLMFESGGVFNLDLYGDAVLWGSSILEEV
;
A
#
# COMPACT_ATOMS: atom_id res chain seq x y z
N MET A 1 -7.13 -65.25 -16.00
CA MET A 1 -6.28 -64.54 -16.97
C MET A 1 -5.54 -63.44 -16.25
N ALA A 2 -4.22 -63.48 -16.22
CA ALA A 2 -3.41 -62.45 -15.57
C ALA A 2 -3.52 -61.14 -16.36
N LYS A 3 -4.05 -60.08 -15.75
CA LYS A 3 -4.06 -58.75 -16.36
C LYS A 3 -2.62 -58.27 -16.45
N SER A 4 -2.11 -58.10 -17.67
CA SER A 4 -0.78 -57.55 -17.92
C SER A 4 -0.67 -56.17 -17.25
N LYS A 5 0.38 -55.97 -16.45
CA LYS A 5 0.69 -54.68 -15.80
C LYS A 5 0.97 -53.55 -16.80
N PHE A 6 1.20 -53.89 -18.07
CA PHE A 6 1.61 -52.96 -19.13
C PHE A 6 0.47 -52.48 -20.02
N LEU A 7 -0.75 -53.00 -19.86
CA LEU A 7 -1.95 -52.57 -20.63
C LEU A 7 -2.26 -51.07 -20.49
N LYS A 8 -1.89 -50.46 -19.36
CA LYS A 8 -2.11 -49.03 -19.09
C LYS A 8 -1.15 -48.09 -19.82
N TRP A 9 -0.11 -48.62 -20.46
CA TRP A 9 0.89 -47.83 -21.17
C TRP A 9 0.93 -48.17 -22.66
N GLN A 10 -0.06 -48.94 -23.15
CA GLN A 10 -0.16 -49.26 -24.57
C GLN A 10 -0.86 -48.12 -25.28
N ASP A 11 -0.19 -47.65 -26.33
CA ASP A 11 -0.77 -46.83 -27.40
C ASP A 11 -1.73 -47.72 -28.22
N LYS A 12 -3.03 -47.54 -27.98
CA LYS A 12 -4.10 -48.33 -28.60
C LYS A 12 -4.60 -47.69 -29.90
N ASN A 13 -4.29 -46.41 -30.13
CA ASN A 13 -4.79 -45.64 -31.27
C ASN A 13 -3.72 -45.50 -32.38
N GLY A 14 -2.45 -45.84 -32.10
CA GLY A 14 -1.33 -45.86 -33.03
C GLY A 14 -0.69 -44.50 -33.31
N ASP A 15 -0.87 -43.52 -32.42
CA ASP A 15 -0.32 -42.16 -32.55
C ASP A 15 1.09 -42.00 -31.96
N ASN A 16 1.69 -43.10 -31.48
CA ASN A 16 2.95 -43.16 -30.74
C ASN A 16 2.96 -42.38 -29.42
N LEU A 17 1.79 -42.07 -28.85
CA LEU A 17 1.64 -41.47 -27.53
C LEU A 17 0.98 -42.45 -26.56
N ILE A 18 1.27 -42.26 -25.28
CA ILE A 18 0.66 -43.06 -24.21
C ILE A 18 -0.77 -42.55 -24.02
N ASP A 19 -1.77 -43.42 -24.20
CA ASP A 19 -3.21 -43.09 -24.10
C ASP A 19 -3.68 -42.59 -22.71
N VAL A 20 -2.82 -42.68 -21.69
CA VAL A 20 -3.12 -42.17 -20.35
C VAL A 20 -2.59 -40.76 -20.26
N CYS A 21 -3.51 -39.79 -20.22
CA CYS A 21 -3.18 -38.39 -19.96
C CYS A 21 -2.27 -38.28 -18.74
N GLU A 22 -1.25 -37.42 -18.84
CA GLU A 22 -0.43 -37.03 -17.70
C GLU A 22 -1.35 -36.61 -16.55
N VAL A 23 -1.17 -37.24 -15.39
CA VAL A 23 -1.85 -36.80 -14.17
C VAL A 23 -1.43 -35.35 -13.99
N ASP A 24 -2.39 -34.43 -13.97
CA ASP A 24 -2.14 -33.04 -13.65
C ASP A 24 -1.59 -32.99 -12.23
N LEU A 25 -0.27 -33.01 -12.14
CA LEU A 25 0.45 -32.69 -10.91
C LEU A 25 0.25 -31.19 -10.78
N GLY A 26 -0.88 -30.82 -10.16
CA GLY A 26 -1.24 -29.44 -9.92
C GLY A 26 0.02 -28.70 -9.51
N ARG A 27 0.34 -27.64 -10.26
CA ARG A 27 1.57 -26.87 -10.08
C ARG A 27 1.72 -26.63 -8.58
N PRO A 28 2.81 -27.08 -7.93
CA PRO A 28 2.98 -26.79 -6.51
C PRO A 28 2.81 -25.29 -6.38
N GLU A 29 1.92 -24.84 -5.50
CA GLU A 29 1.76 -23.42 -5.22
C GLU A 29 3.14 -22.88 -4.90
N GLU A 30 3.75 -22.21 -5.88
CA GLU A 30 5.05 -21.60 -5.68
C GLU A 30 4.79 -20.58 -4.57
N LYS A 31 5.41 -20.79 -3.42
CA LYS A 31 5.52 -19.78 -2.38
C LYS A 31 6.21 -18.60 -3.07
N ILE A 32 5.41 -17.67 -3.60
CA ILE A 32 5.89 -16.39 -4.12
C ILE A 32 6.71 -15.84 -2.97
N CYS A 33 8.02 -15.79 -3.13
CA CYS A 33 8.94 -15.58 -2.02
C CYS A 33 8.72 -14.17 -1.44
N LEU A 34 7.79 -14.07 -0.50
CA LEU A 34 7.48 -12.91 0.33
C LEU A 34 8.16 -13.12 1.70
N ASP A 35 9.40 -13.59 1.71
CA ASP A 35 10.22 -13.59 2.92
C ASP A 35 11.27 -12.48 2.78
N CYS A 36 11.06 -11.40 3.51
CA CYS A 36 12.06 -10.34 3.59
C CYS A 36 13.22 -10.81 4.47
N ILE A 37 14.42 -10.86 3.89
CA ILE A 37 15.66 -11.19 4.61
C ILE A 37 16.39 -9.88 4.95
N PRO A 38 16.62 -9.58 6.25
CA PRO A 38 17.35 -8.40 6.70
C PRO A 38 18.69 -8.24 5.98
N ASN A 39 18.83 -7.16 5.21
CA ASN A 39 20.07 -6.85 4.51
C ASN A 39 20.77 -5.66 5.17
N PRO A 40 21.88 -5.84 5.90
CA PRO A 40 22.56 -4.74 6.58
C PRO A 40 23.12 -3.68 5.63
N ARG A 41 23.32 -4.02 4.35
CA ARG A 41 23.77 -3.11 3.30
C ARG A 41 22.64 -2.37 2.59
N ALA A 42 21.37 -2.62 2.93
CA ALA A 42 20.25 -1.93 2.32
C ALA A 42 20.33 -0.42 2.58
N LEU A 43 20.14 0.39 1.55
CA LEU A 43 20.05 1.84 1.68
C LEU A 43 18.66 2.20 2.19
N VAL A 44 18.56 2.60 3.45
CA VAL A 44 17.29 3.00 4.06
C VAL A 44 17.12 4.52 3.92
N PRO A 45 16.06 4.99 3.26
CA PRO A 45 15.77 6.43 3.17
C PRO A 45 15.60 7.06 4.55
N LYS A 46 15.94 8.35 4.68
CA LYS A 46 15.71 9.08 5.93
C LYS A 46 14.21 9.26 6.18
N TRP A 47 13.70 8.66 7.25
CA TRP A 47 12.28 8.69 7.61
C TRP A 47 11.80 10.10 8.04
N ARG A 48 12.67 10.91 8.66
CA ARG A 48 12.34 12.27 9.15
C ARG A 48 11.82 13.24 8.08
N LYS A 49 12.07 12.97 6.80
CA LYS A 49 11.58 13.76 5.67
C LYS A 49 10.28 13.20 5.05
N ARG A 50 9.82 12.05 5.52
CA ARG A 50 8.62 11.37 5.02
C ARG A 50 7.39 11.85 5.78
N ARG A 51 6.23 11.55 5.19
CA ARG A 51 4.90 11.88 5.69
C ARG A 51 4.04 10.62 5.66
N LEU A 52 2.82 10.73 6.15
CA LEU A 52 1.84 9.66 6.24
C LEU A 52 1.58 8.97 4.89
N SER A 53 1.59 9.74 3.80
CA SER A 53 1.33 9.26 2.43
C SER A 53 2.48 8.47 1.79
N ASN A 54 3.62 8.34 2.46
CA ASN A 54 4.83 7.78 1.85
C ASN A 54 5.57 6.83 2.82
N PRO A 55 4.93 5.69 3.17
CA PRO A 55 5.58 4.65 3.96
C PRO A 55 6.73 4.01 3.17
N LEU A 56 7.67 3.40 3.89
CA LEU A 56 8.86 2.78 3.32
C LEU A 56 9.08 1.38 3.87
N LEU A 57 9.63 0.49 3.06
CA LEU A 57 10.14 -0.78 3.55
C LEU A 57 11.60 -0.61 3.99
N ASN A 58 11.86 -0.78 5.27
CA ASN A 58 13.22 -0.79 5.80
C ASN A 58 13.84 -2.17 5.55
N GLY A 59 14.53 -2.32 4.41
CA GLY A 59 15.18 -3.58 4.03
C GLY A 59 16.31 -4.05 4.96
N LYS A 60 16.79 -3.20 5.89
CA LYS A 60 17.75 -3.63 6.92
C LYS A 60 17.09 -4.41 8.03
N LEU A 61 15.86 -4.02 8.41
CA LEU A 61 15.12 -4.62 9.52
C LEU A 61 13.96 -5.50 9.05
N CYS A 62 13.62 -5.45 7.76
CA CYS A 62 12.42 -6.06 7.19
C CYS A 62 11.14 -5.63 7.90
N LYS A 63 11.04 -4.32 8.14
CA LYS A 63 9.84 -3.69 8.71
C LYS A 63 9.36 -2.60 7.78
N TYR A 64 8.06 -2.55 7.56
CA TYR A 64 7.40 -1.39 6.97
C TYR A 64 7.41 -0.27 7.99
N GLN A 65 7.77 0.93 7.57
CA GLN A 65 7.87 2.10 8.42
C GLN A 65 7.02 3.22 7.85
N ILE A 66 6.27 3.88 8.71
CA ILE A 66 5.41 5.00 8.35
C ILE A 66 5.61 6.13 9.35
N THR A 67 5.65 7.35 8.83
CA THR A 67 5.89 8.56 9.63
C THR A 67 4.60 9.36 9.71
N ASN A 68 4.07 9.56 10.91
CA ASN A 68 2.96 10.46 11.15
C ASN A 68 3.48 11.81 11.66
N VAL A 69 3.03 12.90 11.04
CA VAL A 69 3.36 14.26 11.45
C VAL A 69 2.17 14.80 12.23
N THR A 70 2.32 14.95 13.54
CA THR A 70 1.23 15.36 14.42
C THR A 70 1.04 16.88 14.44
N VAL A 71 -0.08 17.35 14.97
CA VAL A 71 -0.30 18.79 15.19
C VAL A 71 0.52 19.31 16.38
N ARG A 72 0.96 18.41 17.28
CA ARG A 72 1.68 18.76 18.51
C ARG A 72 3.06 19.32 18.18
N THR A 73 3.49 20.31 18.95
CA THR A 73 4.82 20.95 18.85
C THR A 73 5.72 20.62 20.04
N ASP A 74 5.26 19.72 20.91
CA ASP A 74 5.97 19.22 22.07
C ASP A 74 5.83 17.69 22.18
N THR A 75 6.61 17.10 23.08
CA THR A 75 6.53 15.67 23.45
C THR A 75 5.61 15.44 24.65
N GLY A 76 4.74 16.40 24.99
CA GLY A 76 3.83 16.32 26.13
C GLY A 76 4.47 16.42 27.53
N THR A 77 5.77 16.71 27.62
CA THR A 77 6.50 16.86 28.90
C THR A 77 7.45 18.04 28.90
N GLY A 78 7.71 18.57 30.10
CA GLY A 78 8.63 19.67 30.34
C GLY A 78 10.04 19.20 30.70
N PRO A 79 11.03 20.12 30.71
CA PRO A 79 12.43 19.80 31.02
C PRO A 79 12.65 19.33 32.47
N SER A 80 11.64 19.44 33.34
CA SER A 80 11.69 19.05 34.76
C SER A 80 11.08 17.68 35.05
N ASP A 81 10.48 17.02 34.06
CA ASP A 81 9.81 15.73 34.25
C ASP A 81 10.81 14.57 34.30
N SER A 82 10.45 13.49 34.99
CA SER A 82 11.25 12.27 35.00
C SER A 82 11.19 11.58 33.64
N PRO A 83 12.28 10.89 33.21
CA PRO A 83 12.32 10.23 31.91
C PRO A 83 11.21 9.19 31.74
N ASP A 84 10.80 8.52 32.81
CA ASP A 84 9.71 7.54 32.78
C ASP A 84 8.34 8.19 32.47
N LYS A 85 8.06 9.36 33.06
CA LYS A 85 6.83 10.12 32.77
C LYS A 85 6.83 10.67 31.35
N ALA A 86 8.00 11.09 30.86
CA ALA A 86 8.16 11.54 29.48
C ALA A 86 7.87 10.41 28.48
N LYS A 87 8.29 9.18 28.81
CA LYS A 87 7.99 8.01 28.00
C LYS A 87 6.49 7.67 28.02
N GLU A 88 5.86 7.61 29.18
CA GLU A 88 4.42 7.34 29.30
C GLU A 88 3.57 8.36 28.50
N LYS A 89 3.91 9.65 28.60
CA LYS A 89 3.22 10.70 27.84
C LYS A 89 3.43 10.60 26.34
N LEU A 90 4.62 10.17 25.91
CA LEU A 90 4.89 9.95 24.50
C LEU A 90 4.15 8.72 23.98
N ASP A 91 4.08 7.65 24.77
CA ASP A 91 3.33 6.43 24.44
C ASP A 91 1.83 6.73 24.28
N GLU A 92 1.25 7.59 25.14
CA GLU A 92 -0.12 8.10 24.97
C GLU A 92 -0.32 8.82 23.62
N ILE A 93 0.67 9.62 23.18
CA ILE A 93 0.64 10.32 21.89
C ILE A 93 0.75 9.33 20.73
N TYR A 94 1.57 8.29 20.87
CA TYR A 94 1.66 7.22 19.88
C TYR A 94 0.33 6.48 19.71
N GLU A 95 -0.34 6.14 20.82
CA GLU A 95 -1.63 5.45 20.82
C GLU A 95 -2.73 6.29 20.15
N GLU A 96 -2.79 7.59 20.42
CA GLU A 96 -3.77 8.52 19.83
C GLU A 96 -3.71 8.48 18.29
N HIS A 97 -2.49 8.46 17.73
CA HIS A 97 -2.26 8.50 16.29
C HIS A 97 -2.06 7.12 15.63
N ALA A 98 -2.06 6.04 16.42
CA ALA A 98 -1.77 4.69 15.91
C ALA A 98 -2.79 4.24 14.86
N LYS A 99 -4.09 4.41 15.14
CA LYS A 99 -5.17 3.94 14.27
C LYS A 99 -5.15 4.61 12.88
N GLU A 100 -5.10 5.94 12.85
CA GLU A 100 -4.99 6.72 11.61
C GLU A 100 -3.76 6.29 10.80
N THR A 101 -2.65 6.03 11.50
CA THR A 101 -1.40 5.62 10.86
C THR A 101 -1.50 4.24 10.23
N VAL A 102 -2.12 3.28 10.92
CA VAL A 102 -2.33 1.93 10.39
C VAL A 102 -3.28 1.94 9.19
N GLU A 103 -4.37 2.71 9.26
CA GLU A 103 -5.30 2.86 8.15
C GLU A 103 -4.60 3.45 6.91
N ALA A 104 -3.78 4.48 7.09
CA ALA A 104 -2.99 5.05 5.99
C ALA A 104 -1.98 4.06 5.41
N LEU A 105 -1.33 3.24 6.27
CA LEU A 105 -0.38 2.21 5.84
C LEU A 105 -1.07 1.12 5.00
N LEU A 106 -2.20 0.60 5.47
CA LEU A 106 -2.97 -0.44 4.77
C LEU A 106 -3.49 0.07 3.44
N ASN A 107 -4.04 1.29 3.41
CA ASN A 107 -4.47 1.95 2.18
C ASN A 107 -3.32 2.13 1.18
N TYR A 108 -2.13 2.51 1.63
CA TYR A 108 -0.99 2.70 0.73
C TYR A 108 -0.57 1.40 0.03
N TYR A 109 -0.59 0.28 0.74
CA TYR A 109 -0.23 -1.04 0.22
C TYR A 109 -1.42 -1.82 -0.36
N ASP A 110 -2.56 -1.15 -0.57
CA ASP A 110 -3.80 -1.71 -1.14
C ASP A 110 -4.26 -2.99 -0.39
N LYS A 111 -4.19 -2.93 0.94
CA LYS A 111 -4.62 -3.98 1.87
C LYS A 111 -6.01 -3.70 2.42
N ASP A 112 -6.69 -4.74 2.89
CA ASP A 112 -7.99 -4.61 3.55
C ASP A 112 -7.92 -3.64 4.74
N THR A 113 -8.82 -2.66 4.76
CA THR A 113 -8.94 -1.63 5.80
C THR A 113 -10.12 -1.88 6.74
N SER A 114 -10.68 -3.09 6.74
CA SER A 114 -11.69 -3.47 7.74
C SER A 114 -11.14 -3.30 9.16
N SER A 115 -12.04 -3.10 10.13
CA SER A 115 -11.67 -2.96 11.54
C SER A 115 -10.89 -4.16 12.07
N GLU A 116 -11.15 -5.36 11.54
CA GLU A 116 -10.42 -6.58 11.91
C GLU A 116 -8.96 -6.52 11.46
N SER A 117 -8.71 -6.12 10.21
CA SER A 117 -7.36 -5.99 9.65
C SER A 117 -6.56 -4.88 10.32
N VAL A 118 -7.20 -3.75 10.63
CA VAL A 118 -6.59 -2.65 11.39
C VAL A 118 -6.19 -3.12 12.80
N ASN A 119 -7.07 -3.84 13.51
CA ASN A 119 -6.77 -4.33 14.86
C ASN A 119 -5.62 -5.34 14.86
N LYS A 120 -5.53 -6.23 13.87
CA LYS A 120 -4.40 -7.17 13.73
C LYS A 120 -3.07 -6.44 13.60
N ILE A 121 -3.00 -5.35 12.85
CA ILE A 121 -1.76 -4.56 12.76
C ILE A 121 -1.49 -3.76 14.02
N LEU A 122 -2.52 -3.21 14.66
CA LEU A 122 -2.35 -2.47 15.92
C LEU A 122 -1.72 -3.34 17.02
N GLU A 123 -2.02 -4.64 17.07
CA GLU A 123 -1.41 -5.58 18.03
C GLU A 123 0.09 -5.80 17.80
N VAL A 124 0.56 -5.68 16.55
CA VAL A 124 1.96 -5.92 16.15
C VAL A 124 2.72 -4.61 15.87
N LEU A 125 2.07 -3.47 16.09
CA LEU A 125 2.62 -2.15 15.81
C LEU A 125 3.73 -1.80 16.82
N GLU A 126 4.90 -1.40 16.32
CA GLU A 126 6.02 -1.00 17.16
C GLU A 126 6.25 0.52 17.11
N TYR A 127 6.24 1.16 18.27
CA TYR A 127 6.64 2.57 18.44
C TYR A 127 8.16 2.66 18.38
N THR A 128 8.68 3.10 17.24
CA THR A 128 10.10 2.90 16.91
C THR A 128 10.98 4.07 17.29
N ASP A 129 10.57 5.28 16.88
CA ASP A 129 11.38 6.49 17.04
C ASP A 129 10.49 7.73 16.90
N TYR A 130 10.96 8.87 17.39
CA TYR A 130 10.31 10.16 17.22
C TYR A 130 11.33 11.26 16.91
N ASP A 131 10.86 12.34 16.29
CA ASP A 131 11.69 13.49 15.96
C ASP A 131 10.89 14.77 16.14
N LEU A 132 11.48 15.69 16.89
CA LEU A 132 11.00 17.05 17.04
C LEU A 132 12.16 17.97 16.66
N GLU A 133 11.99 18.69 15.55
CA GLU A 133 13.05 19.58 15.06
C GLU A 133 13.25 20.73 16.07
N PRO A 134 14.49 21.21 16.30
CA PRO A 134 14.74 22.27 17.27
C PRO A 134 14.35 23.67 16.75
N GLN A 135 13.31 23.75 15.91
CA GLN A 135 12.80 24.99 15.34
C GLN A 135 11.49 25.38 16.01
N PRO A 136 11.23 26.68 16.22
CA PRO A 136 9.92 27.13 16.70
C PRO A 136 8.81 26.61 15.78
N LEU A 137 7.71 26.13 16.38
CA LEU A 137 6.54 25.58 15.65
C LEU A 137 6.82 24.33 14.82
N SER A 138 7.93 23.64 15.05
CA SER A 138 8.12 22.31 14.48
C SER A 138 7.08 21.34 15.01
N HIS A 139 6.56 20.49 14.14
CA HIS A 139 5.62 19.44 14.52
C HIS A 139 6.34 18.16 14.92
N LEU A 140 5.82 17.46 15.93
CA LEU A 140 6.32 16.17 16.39
C LEU A 140 6.03 15.10 15.34
N LYS A 141 7.08 14.39 14.93
CA LYS A 141 7.01 13.28 13.99
C LYS A 141 7.17 11.97 14.74
N LEU A 142 6.26 11.04 14.46
CA LEU A 142 6.21 9.71 15.07
C LEU A 142 6.53 8.66 14.01
N LEU A 143 7.45 7.75 14.32
CA LEU A 143 7.80 6.61 13.48
C LEU A 143 7.19 5.34 14.04
N TYR A 144 6.36 4.72 13.23
CA TYR A 144 5.78 3.40 13.49
C TYR A 144 6.43 2.37 12.59
N SER A 145 6.65 1.16 13.11
CA SER A 145 7.14 0.03 12.33
C SER A 145 6.18 -1.16 12.44
N VAL A 146 5.96 -1.86 11.33
CA VAL A 146 5.18 -3.09 11.25
C VAL A 146 6.05 -4.17 10.59
N PRO A 147 6.13 -5.40 11.12
CA PRO A 147 6.91 -6.44 10.49
C PRO A 147 6.38 -6.80 9.10
N PHE A 148 7.29 -7.18 8.21
CA PHE A 148 6.95 -7.52 6.81
C PHE A 148 5.96 -8.67 6.69
N SER A 149 6.09 -9.69 7.52
CA SER A 149 5.21 -10.86 7.56
C SER A 149 3.77 -10.47 7.83
N ASP A 150 3.54 -9.66 8.85
CA ASP A 150 2.20 -9.37 9.36
C ASP A 150 1.41 -8.49 8.40
N LEU A 151 2.05 -7.49 7.79
CA LEU A 151 1.38 -6.66 6.77
C LEU A 151 1.05 -7.47 5.50
N ASN A 152 1.93 -8.38 5.09
CA ASN A 152 1.71 -9.17 3.89
C ASN A 152 0.69 -10.30 4.08
N ASN A 153 0.51 -10.77 5.32
CA ASN A 153 -0.51 -11.74 5.70
C ASN A 153 -1.93 -11.16 5.68
N ILE A 154 -2.08 -9.85 5.52
CA ILE A 154 -3.39 -9.22 5.33
C ILE A 154 -3.81 -9.38 3.88
N ASP A 155 -5.08 -9.75 3.73
CA ASP A 155 -5.71 -9.89 2.43
C ASP A 155 -5.67 -8.56 1.66
N PRO A 156 -5.50 -8.60 0.33
CA PRO A 156 -5.64 -7.40 -0.48
C PRO A 156 -7.03 -6.80 -0.27
N ALA A 157 -7.14 -5.48 -0.43
CA ALA A 157 -8.46 -4.84 -0.43
C ALA A 157 -9.34 -5.53 -1.49
N ALA A 158 -10.59 -5.83 -1.13
CA ALA A 158 -11.53 -6.39 -2.10
C ALA A 158 -11.61 -5.41 -3.29
N THR A 159 -11.31 -5.90 -4.49
CA THR A 159 -11.73 -5.23 -5.71
C THR A 159 -13.25 -5.32 -5.74
N GLU A 160 -13.91 -4.28 -5.24
CA GLU A 160 -15.28 -4.01 -5.65
C GLU A 160 -15.21 -3.79 -7.16
N GLU A 161 -15.79 -4.70 -7.93
CA GLU A 161 -16.20 -4.38 -9.29
C GLU A 161 -17.20 -3.23 -9.14
N GLU A 162 -16.71 -2.00 -9.26
CA GLU A 162 -17.56 -0.81 -9.30
C GLU A 162 -18.47 -0.97 -10.53
N GLU A 163 -19.70 -1.44 -10.33
CA GLU A 163 -20.75 -1.25 -11.32
C GLU A 163 -20.85 0.26 -11.54
N GLU A 164 -20.46 0.73 -12.73
CA GLU A 164 -20.56 2.13 -13.11
C GLU A 164 -22.01 2.59 -12.89
N PRO A 165 -22.29 3.50 -11.93
CA PRO A 165 -23.63 4.02 -11.79
C PRO A 165 -23.94 4.90 -13.01
N GLU A 166 -25.00 4.55 -13.75
CA GLU A 166 -25.53 5.38 -14.83
C GLU A 166 -25.96 6.75 -14.26
N GLY A 167 -25.10 7.76 -14.41
CA GLY A 167 -25.48 9.16 -14.65
C GLY A 167 -26.42 9.86 -13.65
N GLU A 168 -26.39 9.55 -12.35
CA GLU A 168 -27.10 10.36 -11.34
C GLU A 168 -26.15 11.17 -10.44
N ASP A 169 -26.61 12.35 -10.04
CA ASP A 169 -25.89 13.31 -9.18
C ASP A 169 -25.39 12.63 -7.91
N THR A 170 -24.10 12.30 -7.88
CA THR A 170 -23.49 11.54 -6.79
C THR A 170 -23.18 12.47 -5.62
N VAL A 171 -24.04 12.47 -4.59
CA VAL A 171 -23.77 13.16 -3.33
C VAL A 171 -22.70 12.39 -2.56
N THR A 172 -21.45 12.78 -2.74
CA THR A 172 -20.31 12.17 -2.03
C THR A 172 -20.12 12.87 -0.68
N THR A 173 -20.16 12.11 0.41
CA THR A 173 -19.89 12.63 1.76
C THR A 173 -18.44 12.35 2.11
N TYR A 174 -17.64 13.40 2.29
CA TYR A 174 -16.22 13.25 2.63
C TYR A 174 -16.01 13.29 4.15
N ILE A 175 -15.38 12.26 4.69
CA ILE A 175 -14.86 12.28 6.05
C ILE A 175 -13.42 12.80 5.96
N PRO A 176 -13.05 13.89 6.66
CA PRO A 176 -11.71 14.50 6.53
C PRO A 176 -10.55 13.55 6.81
N SER A 177 -10.70 12.61 7.75
CA SER A 177 -9.69 11.58 8.04
C SER A 177 -9.43 10.66 6.85
N ASN A 178 -10.44 10.45 6.01
CA ASN A 178 -10.35 9.57 4.84
C ASN A 178 -9.93 10.33 3.58
N LEU A 179 -9.78 11.66 3.66
CA LEU A 179 -9.44 12.47 2.50
C LEU A 179 -8.06 12.10 1.96
N ILE A 180 -7.05 12.01 2.81
CA ILE A 180 -5.68 11.65 2.41
C ILE A 180 -5.63 10.25 1.75
N PRO A 181 -6.14 9.17 2.36
CA PRO A 181 -6.13 7.86 1.72
C PRO A 181 -6.98 7.81 0.43
N ASN A 182 -8.14 8.47 0.40
CA ASN A 182 -8.96 8.56 -0.82
C ASN A 182 -8.23 9.31 -1.94
N MET A 183 -7.49 10.38 -1.61
CA MET A 183 -6.67 11.11 -2.56
C MET A 183 -5.54 10.26 -3.14
N ILE A 184 -4.92 9.38 -2.35
CA ILE A 184 -3.94 8.41 -2.84
C ILE A 184 -4.60 7.44 -3.83
N ARG A 185 -5.78 6.90 -3.50
CA ARG A 185 -6.54 6.00 -4.40
C ARG A 185 -6.89 6.69 -5.72
N VAL A 186 -7.39 7.92 -5.68
CA VAL A 186 -7.69 8.73 -6.87
C VAL A 186 -6.44 8.95 -7.72
N ARG A 187 -5.31 9.33 -7.10
CA ARG A 187 -4.03 9.53 -7.82
C ARG A 187 -3.53 8.27 -8.52
N LYS A 188 -3.59 7.11 -7.85
CA LYS A 188 -3.23 5.81 -8.44
C LYS A 188 -4.17 5.44 -9.59
N GLY A 189 -5.48 5.64 -9.41
CA GLY A 189 -6.49 5.41 -10.46
C GLY A 189 -6.23 6.27 -11.69
N LEU A 190 -6.01 7.59 -11.50
CA LEU A 190 -5.68 8.51 -12.59
C LEU A 190 -4.37 8.13 -13.30
N ASN A 191 -3.38 7.59 -12.58
CA ASN A 191 -2.15 7.07 -13.19
C ASN A 191 -2.43 5.85 -14.10
N LEU A 192 -3.27 4.91 -13.66
CA LEU A 192 -3.71 3.78 -14.49
C LEU A 192 -4.44 4.27 -15.75
N TYR A 193 -5.42 5.16 -15.59
CA TYR A 193 -6.15 5.72 -16.74
C TYR A 193 -5.25 6.56 -17.66
N SER A 194 -4.24 7.24 -17.15
CA SER A 194 -3.25 7.95 -17.96
C SER A 194 -2.47 7.00 -18.88
N SER A 195 -2.13 5.81 -18.36
CA SER A 195 -1.42 4.77 -19.12
C SER A 195 -2.33 4.22 -20.22
N ASN A 196 -3.59 3.95 -19.90
CA ASN A 196 -4.60 3.52 -20.89
C ASN A 196 -4.84 4.60 -21.95
N LEU A 197 -4.87 5.89 -21.56
CA LEU A 197 -5.05 7.01 -22.49
C LEU A 197 -3.88 7.14 -23.47
N LYS A 198 -2.64 6.82 -23.08
CA LYS A 198 -1.49 6.80 -24.00
C LYS A 198 -1.66 5.73 -25.07
N VAL A 199 -2.14 4.54 -24.69
CA VAL A 199 -2.46 3.47 -25.64
C VAL A 199 -3.60 3.89 -26.56
N TYR A 200 -4.66 4.49 -26.00
CA TYR A 200 -5.82 4.98 -26.76
C TYR A 200 -5.44 6.05 -27.79
N ARG A 201 -4.58 7.00 -27.41
CA ARG A 201 -4.01 8.00 -28.32
C ARG A 201 -3.18 7.38 -29.44
N ALA A 202 -2.40 6.34 -29.13
CA ALA A 202 -1.54 5.67 -30.11
C ALA A 202 -2.32 4.81 -31.12
N LEU A 203 -3.40 4.15 -30.68
CA LEU A 203 -4.19 3.26 -31.53
C LEU A 203 -5.30 4.00 -32.29
N GLU A 204 -6.05 4.87 -31.61
CA GLU A 204 -7.26 5.49 -32.16
C GLU A 204 -7.10 6.98 -32.48
N GLY A 205 -5.98 7.60 -32.10
CA GLY A 205 -5.73 9.04 -32.34
C GLY A 205 -6.67 9.98 -31.57
N LYS A 206 -7.43 9.45 -30.61
CA LYS A 206 -8.41 10.20 -29.81
C LYS A 206 -7.81 10.72 -28.52
N ASN A 207 -8.42 11.77 -27.97
CA ASN A 207 -7.94 12.44 -26.78
C ASN A 207 -9.10 12.88 -25.87
N LEU A 208 -8.84 12.99 -24.56
CA LEU A 208 -9.79 13.59 -23.62
C LEU A 208 -9.70 15.11 -23.74
N MET A 209 -10.86 15.75 -23.77
CA MET A 209 -10.99 17.21 -23.90
C MET A 209 -11.94 17.71 -22.82
N PHE A 210 -11.70 18.91 -22.31
CA PHE A 210 -12.71 19.61 -21.50
C PHE A 210 -13.88 20.03 -22.38
N GLU A 211 -15.09 20.13 -21.80
CA GLU A 211 -16.25 20.70 -22.49
C GLU A 211 -16.01 22.16 -22.92
N SER A 212 -15.27 22.92 -22.10
CA SER A 212 -14.83 24.29 -22.40
C SER A 212 -13.74 24.37 -23.49
N GLY A 213 -13.24 23.23 -23.95
CA GLY A 213 -12.13 23.11 -24.89
C GLY A 213 -10.77 22.95 -24.19
N GLY A 214 -9.83 22.31 -24.90
CA GLY A 214 -8.48 22.03 -24.41
C GLY A 214 -8.29 20.57 -24.02
N VAL A 215 -7.07 20.07 -24.18
CA VAL A 215 -6.73 18.68 -23.89
C VAL A 215 -6.68 18.46 -22.39
N PHE A 216 -7.45 17.48 -21.90
CA PHE A 216 -7.35 17.03 -20.53
C PHE A 216 -6.21 16.01 -20.40
N ASN A 217 -5.17 16.39 -19.65
CA ASN A 217 -4.00 15.54 -19.47
C ASN A 217 -4.00 14.86 -18.09
N LEU A 218 -4.42 13.60 -18.05
CA LEU A 218 -4.46 12.77 -16.84
C LEU A 218 -3.09 12.63 -16.16
N ASP A 219 -1.99 12.69 -16.92
CA ASP A 219 -0.63 12.58 -16.38
C ASP A 219 -0.30 13.66 -15.34
N LEU A 220 -0.97 14.82 -15.37
CA LEU A 220 -0.72 15.94 -14.44
C LEU A 220 -1.34 15.71 -13.04
N TYR A 221 -2.30 14.79 -12.94
CA TYR A 221 -3.08 14.55 -11.73
C TYR A 221 -2.76 13.20 -11.09
N GLY A 222 -2.23 12.24 -11.84
CA GLY A 222 -1.75 10.95 -11.32
C GLY A 222 -0.26 10.97 -10.92
N ASP A 223 0.20 9.87 -10.33
CA ASP A 223 1.60 9.67 -9.91
C ASP A 223 2.56 9.36 -11.08
N ALA A 224 2.18 9.71 -12.31
CA ALA A 224 2.88 9.38 -13.55
C ALA A 224 4.14 10.23 -13.79
N VAL A 225 4.31 11.33 -13.04
CA VAL A 225 5.38 12.29 -13.31
C VAL A 225 6.69 11.80 -12.71
N LEU A 226 7.54 11.22 -13.56
CA LEU A 226 8.88 10.70 -13.22
C LEU A 226 9.80 11.70 -12.47
N TRP A 227 9.52 13.00 -12.52
CA TRP A 227 10.34 14.06 -11.92
C TRP A 227 9.54 15.29 -11.44
N GLY A 228 8.28 15.12 -11.04
CA GLY A 228 7.44 16.23 -10.58
C GLY A 228 6.38 15.76 -9.61
N SER A 229 5.96 16.65 -8.71
CA SER A 229 4.80 16.40 -7.85
C SER A 229 3.54 16.38 -8.70
N SER A 230 2.64 15.43 -8.45
CA SER A 230 1.26 15.54 -8.97
C SER A 230 0.65 16.85 -8.47
N ILE A 231 -0.21 17.49 -9.25
CA ILE A 231 -0.99 18.65 -8.76
C ILE A 231 -1.77 18.29 -7.49
N LEU A 232 -2.13 17.01 -7.34
CA LEU A 232 -2.83 16.47 -6.17
C LEU A 232 -1.89 16.04 -5.03
N GLU A 233 -0.57 16.21 -5.17
CA GLU A 233 0.42 15.93 -4.13
C GLU A 233 0.74 17.15 -3.26
N GLU A 234 0.50 18.37 -3.75
CA GLU A 234 0.77 19.62 -3.02
C GLU A 234 -0.33 20.06 -2.04
N VAL A 235 -1.40 19.25 -1.90
CA VAL A 235 -2.53 19.51 -0.99
C VAL A 235 -2.32 18.83 0.36
#